data_AF-A0A2S7N0U5-F1
#
_entry.id   AF-A0A2S7N0U5-F1
#
_cell.length_a   1.000
_cell.length_b   1.000
_cell.length_c   1.000
_cell.angle_alpha   90.00
_cell.angle_beta   90.00
_cell.angle_gamma   90.00
#
_symmetry.space_group_name_H-M   'P 1'
#
loop_
_entity.id
_entity.type
_entity.pdbx_description
1 polymer ?
#
loop_
_entity_poly.entity_id
_entity_poly.type
_entity_poly.pdbx_seq_one_letter_code
_entity_poly.pdbx_strand_id
1 'polypeptide(L)'
;MIQESNNQLINSQAQSFILPNEDEWIELRTYILQYADFSGLTDFDLFLEVMKWMNNRWTHDGMNDAGDASSLEILRRADDGENFRCVEYARVTKDILLAMGYIARSLSVLSENADYAGFGQAHSVTEVWSNRFEKWIFIDSQFNVYAIKDDIPLSYYEIFAVFEDVSFRFLSNETFFNEYRDFIGRYFGYAGSKMFINGLKTDIFLQLKGKRQLMTFQAMQFSNSLFTERAEDLYFNPNNTAVLFEYTEPVDPMEIIKENILKTVEEMMNHFDLFSVKPNLILRFISNTPYLSHYELAINENEPVEIKNGAYEWSIKNDVNLIRVCSVNRQGIKGSLTEIKITYK
;
A
#
# COMPACT_ATOMS: atom_id res chain seq x y z
N MET A 1 -3.92 -24.45 19.75
CA MET A 1 -3.67 -23.03 20.06
C MET A 1 -2.73 -22.42 19.03
N ILE A 2 -2.96 -21.14 18.68
CA ILE A 2 -2.08 -20.35 17.79
C ILE A 2 -0.75 -20.11 18.52
N GLN A 3 0.36 -20.42 17.86
CA GLN A 3 1.71 -20.21 18.38
C GLN A 3 2.33 -18.92 17.84
N GLU A 4 2.22 -18.72 16.53
CA GLU A 4 2.81 -17.60 15.80
C GLU A 4 1.80 -17.14 14.76
N SER A 5 1.66 -15.82 14.59
CA SER A 5 0.69 -15.26 13.64
C SER A 5 1.04 -13.81 13.33
N ASN A 6 1.08 -13.46 12.03
CA ASN A 6 1.04 -12.07 11.58
C ASN A 6 -0.36 -11.65 11.10
N ASN A 7 -1.39 -12.49 11.32
CA ASN A 7 -2.78 -12.15 11.07
C ASN A 7 -3.18 -10.90 11.88
N GLN A 8 -3.59 -9.86 11.18
CA GLN A 8 -3.82 -8.54 11.76
C GLN A 8 -5.14 -7.96 11.25
N LEU A 9 -5.66 -6.98 12.00
CA LEU A 9 -6.80 -6.20 11.56
C LEU A 9 -6.46 -5.50 10.23
N ILE A 10 -7.38 -5.58 9.27
CA ILE A 10 -7.24 -4.87 8.00
C ILE A 10 -7.42 -3.37 8.22
N ASN A 11 -6.47 -2.56 7.73
CA ASN A 11 -6.61 -1.11 7.78
C ASN A 11 -7.64 -0.65 6.74
N SER A 12 -8.76 -0.10 7.23
CA SER A 12 -9.86 0.43 6.41
C SER A 12 -9.46 1.66 5.59
N GLN A 13 -8.41 2.39 5.99
CA GLN A 13 -7.88 3.54 5.24
C GLN A 13 -7.39 3.13 3.84
N ALA A 14 -7.02 1.87 3.62
CA ALA A 14 -6.64 1.39 2.29
C ALA A 14 -7.76 1.56 1.24
N GLN A 15 -9.03 1.50 1.66
CA GLN A 15 -10.17 1.71 0.76
C GLN A 15 -10.37 3.18 0.37
N SER A 16 -9.62 4.10 0.99
CA SER A 16 -9.71 5.53 0.70
C SER A 16 -8.75 6.01 -0.39
N PHE A 17 -7.88 5.16 -0.94
CA PHE A 17 -7.02 5.58 -2.04
C PHE A 17 -7.85 6.00 -3.27
N ILE A 18 -7.43 7.09 -3.90
CA ILE A 18 -8.03 7.55 -5.15
C ILE A 18 -7.43 6.74 -6.29
N LEU A 19 -8.22 5.82 -6.83
CA LEU A 19 -7.85 4.99 -7.96
C LEU A 19 -8.41 5.58 -9.27
N PRO A 20 -7.68 5.49 -10.39
CA PRO A 20 -8.21 5.81 -11.71
C PRO A 20 -9.46 4.97 -12.03
N ASN A 21 -10.27 5.42 -12.99
CA ASN A 21 -11.32 4.58 -13.53
C ASN A 21 -10.72 3.41 -14.35
N GLU A 22 -11.47 2.32 -14.50
CA GLU A 22 -10.97 1.07 -15.11
C GLU A 22 -10.62 1.24 -16.60
N ASP A 23 -11.32 2.12 -17.32
CA ASP A 23 -11.09 2.33 -18.76
C ASP A 23 -9.79 3.12 -19.02
N GLU A 24 -9.57 4.25 -18.35
CA GLU A 24 -8.33 5.03 -18.42
C GLU A 24 -7.11 4.16 -18.06
N TRP A 25 -7.30 3.30 -17.06
CA TRP A 25 -6.30 2.37 -16.60
C TRP A 25 -5.87 1.38 -17.69
N ILE A 26 -6.82 0.75 -18.38
CA ILE A 26 -6.57 -0.20 -19.46
C ILE A 26 -5.87 0.49 -20.65
N GLU A 27 -6.32 1.69 -21.02
CA GLU A 27 -5.72 2.44 -22.12
C GLU A 27 -4.28 2.85 -21.80
N LEU A 28 -4.03 3.38 -20.60
CA LEU A 28 -2.69 3.76 -20.14
C LEU A 28 -1.74 2.56 -20.14
N ARG A 29 -2.19 1.42 -19.59
CA ARG A 29 -1.41 0.17 -19.58
C ARG A 29 -1.06 -0.27 -21.00
N THR A 30 -2.05 -0.24 -21.89
CA THR A 30 -1.88 -0.64 -23.29
C THR A 30 -0.88 0.26 -24.01
N TYR A 31 -0.95 1.57 -23.79
CA TYR A 31 -0.02 2.53 -24.36
C TYR A 31 1.42 2.26 -23.90
N ILE A 32 1.65 2.06 -22.60
CA ILE A 32 3.01 1.92 -22.06
C ILE A 32 3.68 0.62 -22.50
N LEU A 33 2.93 -0.47 -22.59
CA LEU A 33 3.44 -1.76 -23.08
C LEU A 33 3.83 -1.74 -24.57
N GLN A 34 3.53 -0.68 -25.32
CA GLN A 34 4.06 -0.48 -26.67
C GLN A 34 5.50 0.04 -26.67
N TYR A 35 5.94 0.67 -25.57
CA TYR A 35 7.23 1.35 -25.47
C TYR A 35 8.23 0.67 -24.53
N ALA A 36 7.76 -0.16 -23.62
CA ALA A 36 8.60 -0.86 -22.64
C ALA A 36 8.06 -2.25 -22.35
N ASP A 37 8.97 -3.22 -22.26
CA ASP A 37 8.67 -4.58 -21.80
C ASP A 37 9.13 -4.72 -20.34
N PHE A 38 8.19 -5.10 -19.48
CA PHE A 38 8.43 -5.31 -18.05
C PHE A 38 8.38 -6.79 -17.67
N SER A 39 8.26 -7.69 -18.65
CA SER A 39 8.17 -9.12 -18.40
C SER A 39 9.46 -9.66 -17.76
N GLY A 40 9.31 -10.56 -16.80
CA GLY A 40 10.44 -11.19 -16.09
C GLY A 40 11.18 -10.30 -15.08
N LEU A 41 10.80 -9.03 -14.93
CA LEU A 41 11.34 -8.16 -13.88
C LEU A 41 10.80 -8.57 -12.51
N THR A 42 11.62 -8.37 -11.48
CA THR A 42 11.09 -8.37 -10.10
C THR A 42 10.23 -7.12 -9.89
N ASP A 43 9.31 -7.14 -8.91
CA ASP A 43 8.48 -5.97 -8.59
C ASP A 43 9.30 -4.69 -8.41
N PHE A 44 10.43 -4.79 -7.70
CA PHE A 44 11.28 -3.63 -7.44
C PHE A 44 11.98 -3.14 -8.72
N ASP A 45 12.50 -4.03 -9.55
CA ASP A 45 13.12 -3.65 -10.83
C ASP A 45 12.11 -3.00 -11.77
N LEU A 46 10.86 -3.47 -11.76
CA LEU A 46 9.77 -2.85 -12.50
C LEU A 46 9.50 -1.42 -12.03
N PHE A 47 9.49 -1.16 -10.71
CA PHE A 47 9.32 0.20 -10.18
C PHE A 47 10.42 1.15 -10.68
N LEU A 48 11.66 0.66 -10.69
CA LEU A 48 12.82 1.40 -11.16
C LEU A 48 12.77 1.64 -12.68
N GLU A 49 12.34 0.66 -13.48
CA GLU A 49 12.22 0.82 -14.92
C GLU A 49 11.08 1.79 -15.29
N VAL A 50 9.96 1.77 -14.56
CA VAL A 50 8.89 2.78 -14.72
C VAL A 50 9.42 4.18 -14.40
N MET A 51 10.12 4.35 -13.27
CA MET A 51 10.73 5.64 -12.87
C MET A 51 11.67 6.17 -13.96
N LYS A 52 12.55 5.30 -14.48
CA LYS A 52 13.50 5.63 -15.54
C LYS A 52 12.82 5.95 -16.86
N TRP A 53 11.83 5.16 -17.27
CA TRP A 53 11.07 5.41 -18.50
C TRP A 53 10.36 6.77 -18.45
N MET A 54 9.76 7.08 -17.29
CA MET A 54 9.07 8.33 -17.03
C MET A 54 10.02 9.54 -17.06
N ASN A 55 11.20 9.42 -16.45
CA ASN A 55 12.20 10.49 -16.47
C ASN A 55 12.57 10.96 -17.88
N ASN A 56 12.52 10.04 -18.86
CA ASN A 56 12.90 10.32 -20.25
C ASN A 56 11.74 10.83 -21.13
N ARG A 57 10.55 11.09 -20.58
CA ARG A 57 9.40 11.56 -21.39
C ARG A 57 9.45 13.04 -21.71
N TRP A 58 9.94 13.87 -20.78
CA TRP A 58 10.05 15.31 -20.96
C TRP A 58 11.13 15.90 -20.05
N THR A 59 11.43 17.19 -20.23
CA THR A 59 12.29 17.97 -19.32
C THR A 59 11.42 18.76 -18.36
N HIS A 60 11.85 18.92 -17.10
CA HIS A 60 11.05 19.63 -16.11
C HIS A 60 10.76 21.09 -16.48
N ASP A 61 9.48 21.46 -16.45
CA ASP A 61 8.99 22.85 -16.53
C ASP A 61 8.10 23.13 -15.33
N GLY A 62 8.58 23.93 -14.38
CA GLY A 62 7.89 24.26 -13.13
C GLY A 62 6.62 25.12 -13.28
N MET A 63 6.35 25.65 -14.47
CA MET A 63 5.21 26.55 -14.73
C MET A 63 4.08 25.89 -15.50
N ASN A 64 4.33 24.76 -16.19
CA ASN A 64 3.34 24.19 -17.09
C ASN A 64 2.37 23.21 -16.39
N ASP A 65 1.16 23.67 -16.14
CA ASP A 65 0.09 22.88 -15.52
C ASP A 65 -0.67 22.06 -16.58
N ALA A 66 -0.71 20.74 -16.40
CA ALA A 66 -1.51 19.88 -17.28
C ALA A 66 -3.03 20.03 -17.09
N GLY A 67 -3.48 20.68 -16.02
CA GLY A 67 -4.89 20.84 -15.67
C GLY A 67 -5.55 19.50 -15.36
N ASP A 68 -6.76 19.31 -15.88
CA ASP A 68 -7.55 18.09 -15.66
C ASP A 68 -7.15 16.93 -16.60
N ALA A 69 -6.12 17.11 -17.43
CA ALA A 69 -5.69 16.09 -18.39
C ALA A 69 -5.41 14.74 -17.71
N SER A 70 -5.80 13.64 -18.37
CA SER A 70 -5.46 12.30 -17.91
C SER A 70 -3.96 12.03 -18.06
N SER A 71 -3.45 11.00 -17.36
CA SER A 71 -2.03 10.63 -17.49
C SER A 71 -1.67 10.19 -18.92
N LEU A 72 -2.60 9.60 -19.66
CA LEU A 72 -2.41 9.27 -21.07
C LEU A 72 -2.35 10.53 -21.96
N GLU A 73 -3.21 11.52 -21.70
CA GLU A 73 -3.18 12.80 -22.41
C GLU A 73 -1.88 13.58 -22.13
N ILE A 74 -1.39 13.58 -20.89
CA ILE A 74 -0.10 14.17 -20.52
C ILE A 74 1.03 13.52 -21.32
N LEU A 75 1.05 12.19 -21.40
CA LEU A 75 2.07 11.45 -22.18
C LEU A 75 2.01 11.81 -23.66
N ARG A 76 0.82 11.87 -24.27
CA ARG A 76 0.65 12.27 -25.68
C ARG A 76 1.12 13.71 -25.92
N ARG A 77 0.79 14.63 -25.03
CA ARG A 77 1.26 16.03 -25.09
C ARG A 77 2.79 16.13 -24.98
N ALA A 78 3.39 15.30 -24.13
CA ALA A 78 4.84 15.22 -24.02
C ALA A 78 5.49 14.67 -25.30
N ASP A 79 4.89 13.66 -25.94
CA ASP A 79 5.34 13.17 -27.26
C ASP A 79 5.30 14.28 -28.33
N ASP A 80 4.36 15.23 -28.22
CA ASP A 80 4.25 16.42 -29.06
C ASP A 80 5.21 17.56 -28.66
N GLY A 81 6.08 17.33 -27.65
CA GLY A 81 7.15 18.23 -27.23
C GLY A 81 6.83 19.10 -26.00
N GLU A 82 5.70 18.87 -25.34
CA GLU A 82 5.33 19.59 -24.12
C GLU A 82 6.11 19.10 -22.89
N ASN A 83 6.41 20.02 -21.97
CA ASN A 83 7.18 19.77 -20.76
C ASN A 83 6.33 20.07 -19.52
N PHE A 84 6.50 19.33 -18.42
CA PHE A 84 5.62 19.45 -17.25
C PHE A 84 6.35 19.50 -15.90
N ARG A 85 5.60 19.78 -14.83
CA ARG A 85 6.11 19.98 -13.47
C ARG A 85 6.32 18.65 -12.74
N CYS A 86 6.82 18.75 -11.50
CA CYS A 86 6.97 17.62 -10.58
C CYS A 86 5.64 16.88 -10.33
N VAL A 87 4.52 17.62 -10.33
CA VAL A 87 3.18 17.07 -10.11
C VAL A 87 2.83 16.05 -11.19
N GLU A 88 3.08 16.38 -12.45
CA GLU A 88 2.79 15.49 -13.58
C GLU A 88 3.73 14.28 -13.59
N TYR A 89 5.02 14.42 -13.27
CA TYR A 89 5.92 13.27 -13.13
C TYR A 89 5.39 12.28 -12.09
N ALA A 90 5.05 12.78 -10.90
CA ALA A 90 4.57 11.95 -9.80
C ALA A 90 3.18 11.34 -10.08
N ARG A 91 2.29 12.09 -10.72
CA ARG A 91 0.94 11.63 -11.10
C ARG A 91 1.02 10.52 -12.13
N VAL A 92 1.73 10.76 -13.23
CA VAL A 92 1.84 9.78 -14.32
C VAL A 92 2.54 8.53 -13.79
N THR A 93 3.71 8.63 -13.13
CA THR A 93 4.39 7.47 -12.51
C THR A 93 3.45 6.62 -11.64
N LYS A 94 2.68 7.28 -10.75
CA LYS A 94 1.71 6.61 -9.89
C LYS A 94 0.63 5.89 -10.72
N ASP A 95 0.05 6.55 -11.72
CA ASP A 95 -0.98 5.95 -12.57
C ASP A 95 -0.43 4.79 -13.41
N ILE A 96 0.84 4.83 -13.83
CA ILE A 96 1.54 3.72 -14.51
C ILE A 96 1.78 2.53 -13.58
N LEU A 97 2.01 2.75 -12.29
CA LEU A 97 2.18 1.65 -11.34
C LEU A 97 0.83 1.01 -11.00
N LEU A 98 -0.22 1.82 -10.81
CA LEU A 98 -1.60 1.37 -10.65
C LEU A 98 -2.05 0.57 -11.89
N ALA A 99 -1.92 1.19 -13.09
CA ALA A 99 -1.32 0.60 -14.29
C ALA A 99 -1.09 -0.91 -14.34
N MET A 100 -0.07 -1.31 -13.61
CA MET A 100 0.53 -2.63 -13.67
C MET A 100 0.09 -3.51 -12.51
N GLY A 101 -0.86 -3.05 -11.69
CA GLY A 101 -1.41 -3.77 -10.55
C GLY A 101 -0.73 -3.43 -9.22
N TYR A 102 0.17 -2.45 -9.18
CA TYR A 102 0.86 -2.06 -7.95
C TYR A 102 0.16 -0.91 -7.25
N ILE A 103 0.11 -0.96 -5.91
CA ILE A 103 -0.49 0.11 -5.13
C ILE A 103 0.53 1.24 -5.02
N ALA A 104 0.23 2.37 -5.64
CA ALA A 104 1.07 3.56 -5.62
C ALA A 104 0.27 4.81 -5.27
N ARG A 105 0.96 5.83 -4.75
CA ARG A 105 0.41 7.15 -4.46
C ARG A 105 1.37 8.26 -4.87
N SER A 106 0.81 9.43 -5.21
CA SER A 106 1.60 10.65 -5.26
C SER A 106 1.68 11.22 -3.85
N LEU A 107 2.87 11.65 -3.45
CA LEU A 107 3.14 12.25 -2.16
C LEU A 107 3.55 13.72 -2.38
N SER A 108 2.78 14.64 -1.81
CA SER A 108 3.10 16.06 -1.74
C SER A 108 3.96 16.30 -0.51
N VAL A 109 5.22 16.68 -0.72
CA VAL A 109 6.15 16.98 0.37
C VAL A 109 6.33 18.49 0.47
N LEU A 110 6.17 19.05 1.67
CA LEU A 110 6.09 20.48 1.89
C LEU A 110 7.22 20.95 2.79
N SER A 111 7.70 22.17 2.57
CA SER A 111 8.60 22.84 3.53
C SER A 111 7.86 23.18 4.85
N GLU A 112 8.61 23.46 5.91
CA GLU A 112 8.03 23.80 7.22
C GLU A 112 7.20 25.09 7.19
N ASN A 113 7.58 26.04 6.34
CA ASN A 113 6.94 27.35 6.18
C ASN A 113 6.19 27.47 4.84
N ALA A 114 5.60 26.35 4.40
CA ALA A 114 4.87 26.29 3.13
C ALA A 114 3.60 27.15 3.11
N ASP A 115 3.20 27.76 4.23
CA ASP A 115 2.09 28.71 4.33
C ASP A 115 2.39 30.03 3.62
N TYR A 116 3.53 30.66 3.86
CA TYR A 116 3.82 32.03 3.40
C TYR A 116 5.24 32.25 2.85
N ALA A 117 6.08 31.22 2.74
CA ALA A 117 7.47 31.37 2.25
C ALA A 117 7.61 31.55 0.71
N GLY A 118 6.55 31.98 0.02
CA GLY A 118 6.55 32.20 -1.44
C GLY A 118 6.37 30.92 -2.25
N PHE A 119 6.85 30.91 -3.49
CA PHE A 119 6.76 29.77 -4.40
C PHE A 119 7.85 28.70 -4.13
N GLY A 120 7.64 27.49 -4.65
CA GLY A 120 8.60 26.38 -4.57
C GLY A 120 8.63 25.67 -3.21
N GLN A 121 7.57 25.81 -2.41
CA GLN A 121 7.46 25.25 -1.05
C GLN A 121 6.90 23.82 -1.03
N ALA A 122 6.69 23.23 -2.20
CA ALA A 122 6.31 21.83 -2.35
C ALA A 122 7.14 21.15 -3.44
N HIS A 123 7.28 19.84 -3.29
CA HIS A 123 7.69 18.92 -4.35
C HIS A 123 6.73 17.73 -4.38
N SER A 124 6.57 17.11 -5.54
CA SER A 124 5.73 15.92 -5.70
C SER A 124 6.58 14.73 -6.10
N VAL A 125 6.42 13.65 -5.35
CA VAL A 125 7.15 12.38 -5.54
C VAL A 125 6.14 11.23 -5.58
N THR A 126 6.60 10.03 -5.88
CA THR A 126 5.75 8.84 -5.88
C THR A 126 6.21 7.87 -4.80
N GLU A 127 5.25 7.24 -4.13
CA GLU A 127 5.53 6.06 -3.32
C GLU A 127 4.75 4.86 -3.84
N VAL A 128 5.38 3.70 -3.79
CA VAL A 128 4.81 2.42 -4.21
C VAL A 128 4.96 1.38 -3.11
N TRP A 129 3.89 0.64 -2.83
CA TRP A 129 3.91 -0.44 -1.85
C TRP A 129 4.67 -1.64 -2.40
N SER A 130 5.62 -2.15 -1.62
CA SER A 130 6.31 -3.41 -1.91
C SER A 130 5.92 -4.48 -0.90
N ASN A 131 5.31 -5.56 -1.38
CA ASN A 131 5.02 -6.72 -0.52
C ASN A 131 6.30 -7.42 -0.06
N ARG A 132 7.36 -7.42 -0.88
CA ARG A 132 8.66 -8.03 -0.53
C ARG A 132 9.30 -7.38 0.67
N PHE A 133 9.22 -6.05 0.77
CA PHE A 133 9.79 -5.29 1.88
C PHE A 133 8.76 -4.92 2.95
N GLU A 134 7.49 -5.27 2.73
CA GLU A 134 6.33 -4.92 3.57
C GLU A 134 6.27 -3.43 3.93
N LYS A 135 6.60 -2.56 2.96
CA LYS A 135 6.61 -1.11 3.15
C LYS A 135 6.46 -0.32 1.87
N TRP A 136 6.20 0.97 2.02
CA TRP A 136 6.22 1.95 0.95
C TRP A 136 7.66 2.25 0.52
N ILE A 137 7.88 2.43 -0.78
CA ILE A 137 9.17 2.79 -1.38
C ILE A 137 9.03 4.12 -2.09
N PHE A 138 9.92 5.04 -1.77
CA PHE A 138 10.08 6.33 -2.43
C PHE A 138 10.76 6.17 -3.79
N ILE A 139 10.16 6.80 -4.81
CA ILE A 139 10.77 7.02 -6.11
C ILE A 139 10.47 8.44 -6.59
N ASP A 140 11.45 9.08 -7.22
CA ASP A 140 11.32 10.42 -7.79
C ASP A 140 11.72 10.39 -9.27
N SER A 141 10.71 10.24 -10.13
CA SER A 141 10.87 10.17 -11.59
C SER A 141 11.36 11.47 -12.21
N GLN A 142 11.23 12.62 -11.55
CA GLN A 142 11.80 13.87 -12.08
C GLN A 142 13.33 13.82 -12.06
N PHE A 143 13.90 13.27 -10.99
CA PHE A 143 15.34 13.18 -10.80
C PHE A 143 15.91 11.78 -11.10
N ASN A 144 15.04 10.82 -11.43
CA ASN A 144 15.39 9.42 -11.67
C ASN A 144 16.14 8.79 -10.49
N VAL A 145 15.62 9.01 -9.29
CA VAL A 145 16.31 8.71 -8.03
C VAL A 145 15.39 8.01 -7.03
N TYR A 146 15.97 7.06 -6.31
CA TYR A 146 15.38 6.42 -5.14
C TYR A 146 16.38 6.45 -3.97
N ALA A 147 15.91 6.13 -2.77
CA ALA A 147 16.73 6.17 -1.57
C ALA A 147 16.88 4.77 -0.97
N ILE A 148 18.08 4.47 -0.48
CA ILE A 148 18.36 3.23 0.25
C ILE A 148 19.11 3.51 1.56
N LYS A 149 18.99 2.57 2.49
CA LYS A 149 19.93 2.37 3.61
C LYS A 149 20.21 0.87 3.72
N ASP A 150 21.49 0.50 3.77
CA ASP A 150 21.93 -0.90 3.86
C ASP A 150 21.26 -1.81 2.80
N ASP A 151 21.23 -1.35 1.55
CA ASP A 151 20.60 -2.01 0.39
C ASP A 151 19.07 -2.21 0.48
N ILE A 152 18.42 -1.62 1.49
CA ILE A 152 16.97 -1.63 1.65
C ILE A 152 16.40 -0.29 1.13
N PRO A 153 15.46 -0.30 0.16
CA PRO A 153 14.80 0.91 -0.31
C PRO A 153 14.00 1.58 0.81
N LEU A 154 13.93 2.90 0.82
CA LEU A 154 13.28 3.68 1.87
C LEU A 154 11.99 4.33 1.38
N SER A 155 11.03 4.49 2.26
CA SER A 155 9.92 5.45 2.13
C SER A 155 10.36 6.89 2.40
N TYR A 156 9.57 7.89 2.05
CA TYR A 156 9.90 9.28 2.34
C TYR A 156 10.02 9.57 3.85
N TYR A 157 9.14 8.96 4.66
CA TYR A 157 9.22 9.07 6.12
C TYR A 157 10.51 8.46 6.68
N GLU A 158 10.94 7.31 6.16
CA GLU A 158 12.21 6.71 6.56
C GLU A 158 13.39 7.58 6.13
N ILE A 159 13.37 8.15 4.91
CA ILE A 159 14.40 9.10 4.45
C ILE A 159 14.53 10.26 5.45
N PHE A 160 13.41 10.83 5.90
CA PHE A 160 13.42 11.87 6.93
C PHE A 160 14.03 11.38 8.25
N ALA A 161 13.64 10.18 8.71
CA ALA A 161 14.06 9.63 9.99
C ALA A 161 15.56 9.28 10.07
N VAL A 162 16.14 8.82 8.96
CA VAL A 162 17.56 8.39 8.90
C VAL A 162 18.40 9.24 7.94
N PHE A 163 18.02 10.50 7.70
CA PHE A 163 18.53 11.32 6.60
C PHE A 163 20.06 11.35 6.46
N GLU A 164 20.80 11.43 7.56
CA GLU A 164 22.26 11.45 7.56
C GLU A 164 22.88 10.18 6.93
N ASP A 165 22.22 9.03 7.07
CA ASP A 165 22.72 7.73 6.60
C ASP A 165 22.15 7.32 5.22
N VAL A 166 21.30 8.16 4.61
CA VAL A 166 20.64 7.83 3.34
C VAL A 166 21.62 7.84 2.16
N SER A 167 21.55 6.80 1.33
CA SER A 167 22.18 6.79 0.01
C SER A 167 21.13 6.99 -1.07
N PHE A 168 21.16 8.13 -1.75
CA PHE A 168 20.38 8.38 -2.96
C PHE A 168 21.04 7.71 -4.17
N ARG A 169 20.27 6.94 -4.93
CA ARG A 169 20.72 6.15 -6.09
C ARG A 169 20.04 6.67 -7.36
N PHE A 170 20.84 7.12 -8.32
CA PHE A 170 20.38 7.69 -9.58
C PHE A 170 20.55 6.66 -10.70
N LEU A 171 19.55 6.50 -11.57
CA LEU A 171 19.61 5.53 -12.67
C LEU A 171 20.11 6.11 -14.01
N SER A 172 20.20 7.44 -14.15
CA SER A 172 20.67 8.11 -15.38
C SER A 172 21.95 8.93 -15.21
N ASN A 173 22.20 9.56 -14.04
CA ASN A 173 23.44 10.29 -13.80
C ASN A 173 23.68 10.59 -12.29
N GLU A 174 24.85 10.25 -11.76
CA GLU A 174 25.19 10.41 -10.32
C GLU A 174 25.62 11.84 -9.93
N THR A 175 25.77 12.75 -10.90
CA THR A 175 26.37 14.09 -10.70
C THR A 175 25.56 15.05 -9.83
N PHE A 176 24.35 14.69 -9.40
CA PHE A 176 23.43 15.54 -8.64
C PHE A 176 23.28 15.15 -7.17
N PHE A 177 24.08 14.22 -6.64
CA PHE A 177 23.86 13.68 -5.28
C PHE A 177 23.74 14.75 -4.18
N ASN A 178 24.74 15.63 -4.05
CA ASN A 178 24.72 16.66 -3.00
C ASN A 178 23.60 17.68 -3.25
N GLU A 179 23.39 18.08 -4.50
CA GLU A 179 22.34 19.02 -4.89
C GLU A 179 20.94 18.46 -4.60
N TYR A 180 20.73 17.16 -4.84
CA TYR A 180 19.47 16.50 -4.57
C TYR A 180 19.21 16.33 -3.08
N ARG A 181 20.24 15.93 -2.30
CA ARG A 181 20.15 15.84 -0.84
C ARG A 181 19.72 17.18 -0.24
N ASP A 182 20.38 18.27 -0.61
CA ASP A 182 19.99 19.61 -0.18
C ASP A 182 18.59 19.99 -0.66
N PHE A 183 18.27 19.66 -1.91
CA PHE A 183 16.96 19.92 -2.51
C PHE A 183 15.83 19.25 -1.72
N ILE A 184 15.90 17.93 -1.52
CA ILE A 184 14.83 17.14 -0.91
C ILE A 184 14.69 17.42 0.58
N GLY A 185 15.81 17.70 1.27
CA GLY A 185 15.83 18.01 2.69
C GLY A 185 15.06 19.29 3.07
N ARG A 186 14.80 20.19 2.10
CA ARG A 186 13.97 21.39 2.30
C ARG A 186 12.49 21.06 2.49
N TYR A 187 12.04 19.88 2.07
CA TYR A 187 10.63 19.46 2.09
C TYR A 187 10.30 18.53 3.28
N PHE A 188 11.12 18.51 4.33
CA PHE A 188 10.83 17.78 5.57
C PHE A 188 9.89 18.52 6.52
N GLY A 189 9.07 19.44 6.04
CA GLY A 189 8.00 20.05 6.83
C GLY A 189 6.87 19.05 7.02
N TYR A 190 6.29 18.59 5.91
CA TYR A 190 5.10 17.73 5.90
C TYR A 190 5.18 16.75 4.72
N ALA A 191 4.56 15.58 4.86
CA ALA A 191 4.38 14.63 3.77
C ALA A 191 2.90 14.28 3.66
N GLY A 192 2.28 14.48 2.50
CA GLY A 192 0.84 14.29 2.37
C GLY A 192 0.40 13.56 1.12
N SER A 193 -0.76 12.91 1.22
CA SER A 193 -1.38 12.14 0.16
C SER A 193 -2.88 12.43 0.10
N LYS A 194 -3.46 12.33 -1.09
CA LYS A 194 -4.90 12.48 -1.30
C LYS A 194 -5.64 11.18 -1.02
N MET A 195 -6.70 11.24 -0.22
CA MET A 195 -7.52 10.11 0.22
C MET A 195 -9.00 10.51 0.30
N PHE A 196 -9.91 9.55 0.19
CA PHE A 196 -11.34 9.71 0.45
C PHE A 196 -11.68 9.37 1.90
N ILE A 197 -11.81 10.38 2.76
CA ILE A 197 -12.20 10.19 4.16
C ILE A 197 -13.69 10.47 4.29
N ASN A 198 -14.48 9.45 4.62
CA ASN A 198 -15.94 9.53 4.74
C ASN A 198 -16.61 10.17 3.50
N GLY A 199 -16.14 9.83 2.30
CA GLY A 199 -16.66 10.34 1.03
C GLY A 199 -16.17 11.74 0.64
N LEU A 200 -15.34 12.39 1.46
CA LEU A 200 -14.73 13.67 1.15
C LEU A 200 -13.30 13.46 0.64
N LYS A 201 -12.94 14.16 -0.45
CA LYS A 201 -11.56 14.21 -0.93
C LYS A 201 -10.74 15.07 0.02
N THR A 202 -9.78 14.46 0.69
CA THR A 202 -8.97 15.06 1.76
C THR A 202 -7.50 14.86 1.47
N ASP A 203 -6.71 15.90 1.65
CA ASP A 203 -5.25 15.80 1.70
C ASP A 203 -4.86 15.54 3.17
N ILE A 204 -4.39 14.33 3.48
CA ILE A 204 -3.86 14.00 4.80
C ILE A 204 -2.35 14.27 4.81
N PHE A 205 -1.86 15.01 5.80
CA PHE A 205 -0.46 15.39 5.96
C PHE A 205 0.11 14.84 7.27
N LEU A 206 1.15 14.01 7.15
CA LEU A 206 2.01 13.65 8.27
C LEU A 206 2.94 14.83 8.60
N GLN A 207 2.95 15.23 9.86
CA GLN A 207 3.83 16.25 10.42
C GLN A 207 5.23 15.69 10.65
N LEU A 208 6.22 16.23 9.95
CA LEU A 208 7.64 15.89 10.11
C LEU A 208 8.32 16.94 11.00
N LYS A 209 9.18 17.80 10.46
CA LYS A 209 9.71 18.98 11.18
C LYS A 209 8.62 20.03 11.40
N GLY A 210 7.70 20.17 10.44
CA GLY A 210 6.57 21.08 10.54
C GLY A 210 5.57 20.60 11.59
N LYS A 211 5.33 21.43 12.61
CA LYS A 211 4.41 21.13 13.74
C LYS A 211 3.11 21.93 13.70
N ARG A 212 2.96 22.84 12.75
CA ARG A 212 1.76 23.67 12.61
C ARG A 212 0.75 22.97 11.70
N GLN A 213 -0.53 23.26 11.88
CA GLN A 213 -1.55 22.93 10.89
C GLN A 213 -1.67 24.13 9.94
N LEU A 214 -1.36 23.91 8.67
CA LEU A 214 -1.36 24.98 7.68
C LEU A 214 -2.80 25.26 7.23
N MET A 215 -3.18 26.53 7.20
CA MET A 215 -4.48 27.00 6.68
C MET A 215 -4.34 27.63 5.28
N THR A 216 -3.11 27.85 4.83
CA THR A 216 -2.75 28.37 3.52
C THR A 216 -1.58 27.59 2.96
N PHE A 217 -1.40 27.66 1.64
CA PHE A 217 -0.24 27.11 0.95
C PHE A 217 0.28 28.15 -0.04
N GLN A 218 1.52 28.61 0.16
CA GLN A 218 2.17 29.66 -0.62
C GLN A 218 1.31 30.93 -0.73
N ALA A 219 0.73 31.36 0.38
CA ALA A 219 -0.25 32.44 0.54
C ALA A 219 -1.59 32.24 -0.20
N MET A 220 -1.82 31.08 -0.81
CA MET A 220 -3.04 30.73 -1.54
C MET A 220 -3.95 29.82 -0.70
N GLN A 221 -5.15 29.59 -1.24
CA GLN A 221 -6.14 28.71 -0.65
C GLN A 221 -5.57 27.31 -0.42
N PHE A 222 -5.81 26.81 0.79
CA PHE A 222 -5.54 25.44 1.17
C PHE A 222 -6.78 24.91 1.88
N SER A 223 -7.34 23.80 1.42
CA SER A 223 -8.66 23.35 1.84
C SER A 223 -8.71 21.84 1.90
N ASN A 224 -9.62 21.32 2.73
CA ASN A 224 -9.82 19.88 2.96
C ASN A 224 -8.53 19.16 3.35
N SER A 225 -7.75 19.78 4.23
CA SER A 225 -6.49 19.21 4.72
C SER A 225 -6.64 18.72 6.15
N LEU A 226 -6.10 17.54 6.44
CA LEU A 226 -6.04 16.95 7.78
C LEU A 226 -4.58 16.71 8.16
N PHE A 227 -4.19 17.07 9.37
CA PHE A 227 -2.82 16.85 9.86
C PHE A 227 -2.79 15.74 10.91
N THR A 228 -1.77 14.90 10.85
CA THR A 228 -1.52 13.83 11.83
C THR A 228 -0.04 13.78 12.20
N GLU A 229 0.26 13.33 13.41
CA GLU A 229 1.62 13.02 13.86
C GLU A 229 1.90 11.51 13.82
N ARG A 230 0.88 10.69 13.52
CA ARG A 230 0.97 9.23 13.51
C ARG A 230 1.38 8.77 12.12
N ALA A 231 2.60 8.26 11.99
CA ALA A 231 3.11 7.75 10.72
C ALA A 231 2.22 6.63 10.15
N GLU A 232 1.65 5.78 11.01
CA GLU A 232 0.74 4.69 10.63
C GLU A 232 -0.55 5.13 9.91
N ASP A 233 -0.98 6.39 10.05
CA ASP A 233 -2.13 6.92 9.29
C ASP A 233 -1.83 7.08 7.79
N LEU A 234 -0.53 7.17 7.42
CA LEU A 234 -0.09 7.21 6.02
C LEU A 234 0.68 5.93 5.63
N TYR A 235 1.46 5.34 6.52
CA TYR A 235 2.40 4.26 6.18
C TYR A 235 1.89 2.87 6.62
N PHE A 236 0.59 2.63 6.51
CA PHE A 236 -0.01 1.31 6.74
C PHE A 236 0.16 0.38 5.53
N ASN A 237 -0.06 -0.93 5.75
CA ASN A 237 -0.09 -1.94 4.70
C ASN A 237 -1.43 -1.88 3.92
N PRO A 238 -1.42 -1.50 2.63
CA PRO A 238 -2.60 -1.38 1.80
C PRO A 238 -2.97 -2.68 1.06
N ASN A 239 -2.22 -3.76 1.27
CA ASN A 239 -2.31 -5.00 0.49
C ASN A 239 -2.23 -6.24 1.39
N ASN A 240 -3.10 -6.31 2.40
CA ASN A 240 -3.10 -7.37 3.41
C ASN A 240 -4.37 -8.25 3.32
N THR A 241 -4.28 -9.47 3.86
CA THR A 241 -5.40 -10.42 3.97
C THR A 241 -5.48 -10.96 5.40
N ALA A 242 -6.60 -10.75 6.08
CA ALA A 242 -6.86 -11.32 7.39
C ALA A 242 -7.64 -12.64 7.26
N VAL A 243 -7.38 -13.55 8.20
CA VAL A 243 -8.10 -14.83 8.33
C VAL A 243 -8.99 -14.79 9.56
N LEU A 244 -10.27 -15.08 9.37
CA LEU A 244 -11.22 -15.36 10.45
C LEU A 244 -11.48 -16.86 10.52
N PHE A 245 -11.62 -17.38 11.74
CA PHE A 245 -11.92 -18.78 12.00
C PHE A 245 -13.37 -18.92 12.48
N GLU A 246 -14.16 -19.68 11.75
CA GLU A 246 -15.54 -19.99 12.11
C GLU A 246 -15.71 -21.50 12.27
N TYR A 247 -16.37 -21.96 13.33
CA TYR A 247 -16.71 -23.38 13.45
C TYR A 247 -17.87 -23.74 12.51
N THR A 248 -17.74 -24.86 11.78
CA THR A 248 -18.82 -25.38 10.93
C THR A 248 -20.02 -25.86 11.75
N GLU A 249 -19.73 -26.36 12.96
CA GLU A 249 -20.70 -26.90 13.91
C GLU A 249 -20.52 -26.15 15.25
N PRO A 250 -21.05 -24.92 15.38
CA PRO A 250 -20.99 -24.20 16.64
C PRO A 250 -21.81 -24.93 17.71
N VAL A 251 -21.29 -24.93 18.92
CA VAL A 251 -21.94 -25.53 20.08
C VAL A 251 -22.83 -24.48 20.75
N ASP A 252 -24.11 -24.80 21.00
CA ASP A 252 -25.00 -24.02 21.85
C ASP A 252 -25.00 -24.59 23.28
N PRO A 253 -24.33 -23.93 24.25
CA PRO A 253 -24.26 -24.44 25.62
C PRO A 253 -25.64 -24.51 26.29
N MET A 254 -26.57 -23.61 25.96
CA MET A 254 -27.89 -23.56 26.60
C MET A 254 -28.79 -24.69 26.12
N GLU A 255 -28.69 -25.04 24.83
CA GLU A 255 -29.37 -26.21 24.26
C GLU A 255 -28.88 -27.49 24.93
N ILE A 256 -27.56 -27.69 25.03
CA ILE A 256 -26.95 -28.85 25.69
C ILE A 256 -27.40 -28.97 27.16
N ILE A 257 -27.36 -27.87 27.91
CA ILE A 257 -27.78 -27.85 29.33
C ILE A 257 -29.23 -28.30 29.47
N LYS A 258 -30.11 -27.80 28.59
CA LYS A 258 -31.54 -28.11 28.61
C LYS A 258 -31.81 -29.57 28.25
N GLU A 259 -31.16 -30.10 27.21
CA GLU A 259 -31.36 -31.47 26.74
C GLU A 259 -30.81 -32.52 27.72
N ASN A 260 -29.68 -32.21 28.36
CA ASN A 260 -28.99 -33.13 29.28
C ASN A 260 -29.38 -32.89 30.76
N ILE A 261 -30.29 -31.95 31.03
CA ILE A 261 -30.83 -31.64 32.37
C ILE A 261 -29.70 -31.32 33.37
N LEU A 262 -28.68 -30.60 32.90
CA LEU A 262 -27.53 -30.22 33.72
C LEU A 262 -27.92 -29.03 34.60
N LYS A 263 -27.80 -29.15 35.92
CA LYS A 263 -28.25 -28.13 36.89
C LYS A 263 -27.11 -27.46 37.63
N THR A 264 -25.95 -28.11 37.67
CA THR A 264 -24.78 -27.64 38.42
C THR A 264 -23.54 -27.53 37.52
N VAL A 265 -22.60 -26.69 37.92
CA VAL A 265 -21.30 -26.55 37.23
C VAL A 265 -20.50 -27.87 37.26
N GLU A 266 -20.64 -28.64 38.34
CA GLU A 266 -19.98 -29.96 38.48
C GLU A 266 -20.52 -30.97 37.46
N GLU A 267 -21.84 -31.02 37.26
CA GLU A 267 -22.45 -31.83 36.20
C GLU A 267 -21.99 -31.37 34.81
N MET A 268 -21.91 -30.06 34.55
CA MET A 268 -21.39 -29.54 33.27
C MET A 268 -19.93 -29.93 33.04
N MET A 269 -19.10 -29.92 34.08
CA MET A 269 -17.69 -30.30 33.99
C MET A 269 -17.49 -31.80 33.76
N ASN A 270 -18.34 -32.64 34.38
CA ASN A 270 -18.34 -34.08 34.15
C ASN A 270 -18.79 -34.46 32.73
N HIS A 271 -19.51 -33.56 32.05
CA HIS A 271 -20.00 -33.70 30.67
C HIS A 271 -19.38 -32.67 29.71
N PHE A 272 -18.15 -32.21 29.99
CA PHE A 272 -17.51 -31.15 29.20
C PHE A 272 -17.27 -31.54 27.72
N ASP A 273 -17.21 -32.84 27.44
CA ASP A 273 -17.14 -33.39 26.09
C ASP A 273 -18.34 -32.98 25.22
N LEU A 274 -19.53 -32.83 25.80
CA LEU A 274 -20.72 -32.36 25.07
C LEU A 274 -20.57 -30.92 24.59
N PHE A 275 -19.81 -30.11 25.32
CA PHE A 275 -19.55 -28.70 25.00
C PHE A 275 -18.37 -28.52 24.04
N SER A 276 -17.67 -29.61 23.72
CA SER A 276 -16.45 -29.55 22.93
C SER A 276 -16.77 -29.43 21.44
N VAL A 277 -16.28 -28.36 20.82
CA VAL A 277 -16.34 -28.16 19.37
C VAL A 277 -15.46 -29.17 18.64
N LYS A 278 -15.92 -29.62 17.47
CA LYS A 278 -15.08 -30.37 16.54
C LYS A 278 -14.08 -29.42 15.88
N PRO A 279 -12.87 -29.88 15.52
CA PRO A 279 -11.84 -29.05 14.87
C PRO A 279 -12.15 -28.75 13.39
N ASN A 280 -13.42 -28.67 13.00
CA ASN A 280 -13.87 -28.36 11.66
C ASN A 280 -14.20 -26.86 11.57
N LEU A 281 -13.51 -26.17 10.68
CA LEU A 281 -13.53 -24.73 10.55
C LEU A 281 -13.82 -24.29 9.11
N ILE A 282 -14.35 -23.08 8.98
CA ILE A 282 -14.33 -22.28 7.78
C ILE A 282 -13.30 -21.18 8.03
N LEU A 283 -12.28 -21.13 7.17
CA LEU A 283 -11.36 -20.01 7.08
C LEU A 283 -12.02 -18.95 6.19
N ARG A 284 -12.39 -17.79 6.75
CA ARG A 284 -12.85 -16.64 5.96
C ARG A 284 -11.75 -15.64 5.75
N PHE A 285 -11.68 -15.08 4.54
CA PHE A 285 -10.65 -14.12 4.15
C PHE A 285 -11.26 -12.73 3.95
N ILE A 286 -10.61 -11.74 4.54
CA ILE A 286 -10.94 -10.32 4.38
C ILE A 286 -9.69 -9.61 3.91
N SER A 287 -9.78 -8.80 2.85
CA SER A 287 -8.63 -8.08 2.33
C SER A 287 -8.95 -6.63 2.00
N ASN A 288 -7.92 -5.78 2.05
CA ASN A 288 -7.94 -4.42 1.52
C ASN A 288 -7.24 -4.27 0.16
N THR A 289 -6.87 -5.37 -0.50
CA THR A 289 -6.27 -5.37 -1.84
C THR A 289 -7.22 -4.74 -2.86
N PRO A 290 -6.80 -3.67 -3.56
CA PRO A 290 -7.54 -3.09 -4.66
C PRO A 290 -7.75 -4.11 -5.78
N TYR A 291 -8.93 -4.08 -6.40
CA TYR A 291 -9.29 -4.95 -7.52
C TYR A 291 -9.00 -6.44 -7.26
N LEU A 292 -9.35 -6.93 -6.07
CA LEU A 292 -9.22 -8.33 -5.68
C LEU A 292 -9.82 -9.26 -6.76
N SER A 293 -9.06 -10.27 -7.16
CA SER A 293 -9.47 -11.35 -8.05
C SER A 293 -9.80 -12.62 -7.27
N HIS A 294 -8.86 -13.08 -6.45
CA HIS A 294 -8.97 -14.31 -5.66
C HIS A 294 -7.96 -14.28 -4.50
N TYR A 295 -7.99 -15.32 -3.67
CA TYR A 295 -6.97 -15.60 -2.67
C TYR A 295 -6.18 -16.85 -3.06
N GLU A 296 -4.90 -16.88 -2.73
CA GLU A 296 -4.10 -18.10 -2.77
C GLU A 296 -3.86 -18.58 -1.34
N LEU A 297 -4.27 -19.82 -1.05
CA LEU A 297 -4.15 -20.45 0.26
C LEU A 297 -3.25 -21.68 0.17
N ALA A 298 -2.19 -21.73 0.97
CA ALA A 298 -1.41 -22.93 1.22
C ALA A 298 -1.58 -23.39 2.67
N ILE A 299 -1.78 -24.70 2.85
CA ILE A 299 -1.85 -25.34 4.17
C ILE A 299 -0.69 -26.31 4.30
N ASN A 300 0.16 -26.12 5.30
CA ASN A 300 1.38 -26.88 5.53
C ASN A 300 2.33 -26.82 4.32
N GLU A 301 2.72 -27.99 3.79
CA GLU A 301 3.58 -28.15 2.62
C GLU A 301 2.78 -28.36 1.32
N ASN A 302 1.45 -28.19 1.36
CA ASN A 302 0.62 -28.33 0.17
C ASN A 302 0.81 -27.15 -0.78
N GLU A 303 0.69 -27.43 -2.07
CA GLU A 303 0.62 -26.40 -3.11
C GLU A 303 -0.53 -25.41 -2.85
N PRO A 304 -0.35 -24.12 -3.16
CA PRO A 304 -1.40 -23.12 -3.02
C PRO A 304 -2.64 -23.47 -3.85
N VAL A 305 -3.83 -23.27 -3.27
CA VAL A 305 -5.12 -23.38 -3.94
C VAL A 305 -5.77 -22.01 -4.11
N GLU A 306 -6.42 -21.82 -5.26
CA GLU A 306 -7.16 -20.59 -5.57
C GLU A 306 -8.54 -20.59 -4.91
N ILE A 307 -8.86 -19.55 -4.15
CA ILE A 307 -10.12 -19.36 -3.44
C ILE A 307 -10.81 -18.08 -3.93
N LYS A 308 -11.94 -18.23 -4.63
CA LYS A 308 -12.73 -17.10 -5.17
C LYS A 308 -13.78 -16.56 -4.20
N ASN A 309 -14.39 -17.44 -3.39
CA ASN A 309 -15.53 -17.08 -2.54
C ASN A 309 -15.11 -16.52 -1.17
N GLY A 310 -13.81 -16.31 -0.94
CA GLY A 310 -13.28 -15.81 0.33
C GLY A 310 -13.51 -16.74 1.53
N ALA A 311 -13.81 -18.01 1.30
CA ALA A 311 -14.05 -19.00 2.35
C ALA A 311 -13.47 -20.36 1.95
N TYR A 312 -12.88 -21.07 2.91
CA TYR A 312 -12.31 -22.41 2.72
C TYR A 312 -12.63 -23.32 3.91
N GLU A 313 -13.25 -24.47 3.65
CA GLU A 313 -13.51 -25.49 4.67
C GLU A 313 -12.21 -26.25 4.99
N TRP A 314 -11.90 -26.36 6.27
CA TRP A 314 -10.66 -26.93 6.75
C TRP A 314 -10.82 -27.59 8.11
N SER A 315 -10.23 -28.77 8.27
CA SER A 315 -10.15 -29.45 9.57
C SER A 315 -8.73 -29.36 10.13
N ILE A 316 -8.61 -28.91 11.38
CA ILE A 316 -7.32 -28.84 12.07
C ILE A 316 -6.81 -30.28 12.29
N LYS A 317 -5.57 -30.55 11.88
CA LYS A 317 -4.92 -31.84 12.15
C LYS A 317 -4.34 -31.85 13.57
N ASN A 318 -4.30 -33.03 14.20
CA ASN A 318 -3.64 -33.24 15.48
C ASN A 318 -2.10 -33.22 15.31
N ASP A 319 -1.58 -32.04 15.01
CA ASP A 319 -0.16 -31.72 14.83
C ASP A 319 0.01 -30.18 14.75
N VAL A 320 1.16 -29.73 14.29
CA VAL A 320 1.41 -28.37 13.80
C VAL A 320 0.69 -28.18 12.45
N ASN A 321 -0.05 -27.08 12.36
CA ASN A 321 -0.76 -26.63 11.18
C ASN A 321 -0.25 -25.24 10.81
N LEU A 322 0.08 -25.03 9.55
CA LEU A 322 0.60 -23.77 9.02
C LEU A 322 -0.31 -23.29 7.91
N ILE A 323 -0.93 -22.13 8.11
CA ILE A 323 -1.81 -21.49 7.15
C ILE A 323 -1.04 -20.34 6.53
N ARG A 324 -0.99 -20.29 5.21
CA ARG A 324 -0.39 -19.19 4.44
C ARG A 324 -1.41 -18.70 3.42
N VAL A 325 -1.77 -17.42 3.50
CA VAL A 325 -2.73 -16.83 2.57
C VAL A 325 -2.27 -15.48 2.07
N CYS A 326 -2.52 -15.20 0.81
CA CYS A 326 -2.44 -13.85 0.27
C CYS A 326 -3.59 -13.61 -0.71
N SER A 327 -3.94 -12.35 -0.91
CA SER A 327 -4.84 -11.91 -1.96
C SER A 327 -4.08 -11.79 -3.29
N VAL A 328 -4.79 -11.88 -4.41
CA VAL A 328 -4.26 -11.63 -5.75
C VAL A 328 -5.21 -10.68 -6.46
N ASN A 329 -4.70 -9.58 -7.01
CA ASN A 329 -5.53 -8.64 -7.76
C ASN A 329 -5.74 -9.10 -9.23
N ARG A 330 -6.58 -8.38 -9.97
CA ARG A 330 -6.91 -8.68 -11.38
C ARG A 330 -5.71 -8.69 -12.33
N GLN A 331 -4.58 -8.11 -11.95
CA GLN A 331 -3.33 -8.08 -12.73
C GLN A 331 -2.37 -9.20 -12.33
N GLY A 332 -2.74 -10.04 -11.37
CA GLY A 332 -1.92 -11.15 -10.89
C GLY A 332 -0.90 -10.75 -9.83
N ILE A 333 -0.94 -9.51 -9.31
CA ILE A 333 -0.05 -9.07 -8.23
C ILE A 333 -0.55 -9.64 -6.91
N LYS A 334 0.33 -10.40 -6.24
CA LYS A 334 0.05 -11.01 -4.93
C LYS A 334 0.15 -9.96 -3.81
N GLY A 335 -0.62 -10.16 -2.76
CA GLY A 335 -0.62 -9.37 -1.53
C GLY A 335 0.50 -9.75 -0.57
N SER A 336 0.53 -9.07 0.56
CA SER A 336 1.37 -9.43 1.70
C SER A 336 0.95 -10.80 2.23
N LEU A 337 1.93 -11.61 2.64
CA LEU A 337 1.67 -12.96 3.11
C LEU A 337 1.16 -12.93 4.55
N THR A 338 -0.02 -13.50 4.79
CA THR A 338 -0.47 -13.81 6.14
C THR A 338 -0.17 -15.27 6.47
N GLU A 339 0.61 -15.46 7.54
CA GLU A 339 1.03 -16.75 8.06
C GLU A 339 0.51 -16.95 9.49
N ILE A 340 -0.11 -18.11 9.74
CA ILE A 340 -0.65 -18.50 11.04
C ILE A 340 -0.21 -19.93 11.35
N LYS A 341 0.49 -20.12 12.45
CA LYS A 341 0.93 -21.43 12.96
C LYS A 341 0.10 -21.83 14.16
N ILE A 342 -0.55 -22.99 14.08
CA ILE A 342 -1.44 -23.54 15.11
C ILE A 342 -0.93 -24.92 15.52
N THR A 343 -0.76 -25.17 16.81
CA THR A 343 -0.55 -26.54 17.32
C THR A 343 -1.83 -27.04 17.95
N TYR A 344 -2.34 -28.18 17.49
CA TYR A 344 -3.52 -28.83 18.05
C TYR A 344 -3.14 -30.22 18.57
N LYS A 345 -3.65 -30.59 19.74
CA LYS A 345 -3.34 -31.84 20.45
C LYS A 345 -4.60 -32.50 20.96
#